data_AF-A0AA88GUB5-F1
#
_entry.id   AF-A0AA88GUB5-F1
#
_cell.length_a   1.000
_cell.length_b   1.000
_cell.length_c   1.000
_cell.angle_alpha   90.00
_cell.angle_beta   90.00
_cell.angle_gamma   90.00
#
_symmetry.space_group_name_H-M   'P 1'
#
loop_
_entity.id
_entity.type
_entity.pdbx_description
1 polymer ?
#
loop_
_entity_poly.entity_id
_entity_poly.type
_entity_poly.pdbx_seq_one_letter_code
_entity_poly.pdbx_strand_id
1 'polypeptide(L)'
;MNKFTLVVAIILVVGLIHSSSLATVDGAENAHSGSPTPLDAYMSLPDPYYSYKLASHIDNAAADVYVINMTSLGYLTPAQSNRPIWTHTLTLVVPKNLNTQIRRASLLINGGDNLQPNIPSADLNDLILISSVTRSIMADLMQVPNQPIVFANDPLHMKRSEDDITAFTWRYFMNNTKQQPDDAYKWIIQLPMAKSAKYALDTMQSFTNDLLK
;
A
#
# COMPACT_ATOMS: atom_id res chain seq x y z
N MET A 1 9.68 34.30 -60.19
CA MET A 1 8.80 33.46 -61.02
C MET A 1 7.50 33.29 -60.27
N ASN A 2 6.50 34.11 -60.63
CA ASN A 2 5.14 34.08 -60.05
C ASN A 2 4.18 33.49 -61.09
N LYS A 3 3.03 33.01 -60.58
CA LYS A 3 1.73 32.68 -61.21
C LYS A 3 1.46 31.17 -61.33
N PHE A 4 0.62 30.61 -60.45
CA PHE A 4 -0.87 30.68 -60.36
C PHE A 4 -1.54 29.68 -61.31
N THR A 5 -2.16 28.64 -60.74
CA THR A 5 -3.38 28.06 -61.28
C THR A 5 -4.37 27.85 -60.13
N LEU A 6 -5.51 28.52 -60.29
CA LEU A 6 -6.69 28.57 -59.44
C LEU A 6 -7.59 27.37 -59.78
N VAL A 7 -8.12 26.66 -58.79
CA VAL A 7 -9.40 25.95 -58.92
C VAL A 7 -10.28 26.35 -57.76
N VAL A 8 -11.31 27.11 -58.09
CA VAL A 8 -12.45 27.43 -57.22
C VAL A 8 -13.45 26.29 -57.33
N ALA A 9 -13.85 25.72 -56.21
CA ALA A 9 -15.12 25.01 -56.09
C ALA A 9 -15.80 25.50 -54.79
N ILE A 10 -16.77 26.40 -54.96
CA ILE A 10 -17.76 26.76 -53.95
C ILE A 10 -18.97 25.85 -54.18
N ILE A 11 -19.77 25.67 -53.12
CA ILE A 11 -21.19 25.27 -53.08
C ILE A 11 -21.37 23.81 -52.59
N LEU A 12 -22.18 23.45 -51.57
CA LEU A 12 -23.24 24.13 -50.80
C LEU A 12 -23.28 23.47 -49.40
N VAL A 13 -23.51 24.25 -48.35
CA VAL A 13 -23.81 23.76 -46.99
C VAL A 13 -25.28 23.31 -46.93
N VAL A 14 -25.53 22.05 -46.56
CA VAL A 14 -26.79 21.64 -45.91
C VAL A 14 -26.41 20.81 -44.68
N GLY A 15 -26.84 21.30 -43.53
CA GLY A 15 -26.38 20.85 -42.23
C GLY A 15 -26.88 19.46 -41.80
N LEU A 16 -26.04 18.81 -41.00
CA LEU A 16 -26.49 17.99 -39.88
C LEU A 16 -25.47 18.17 -38.76
N ILE A 17 -25.89 18.89 -37.72
CA ILE A 17 -25.12 19.12 -36.50
C ILE A 17 -25.09 17.77 -35.76
N HIS A 18 -24.00 17.01 -35.91
CA HIS A 18 -23.67 16.00 -34.90
C HIS A 18 -22.73 16.68 -33.91
N SER A 19 -23.30 17.08 -32.78
CA SER A 19 -22.56 17.50 -31.60
C SER A 19 -21.74 16.31 -31.09
N SER A 20 -20.47 16.24 -31.46
CA SER A 20 -19.48 15.41 -30.78
C SER A 20 -19.22 16.05 -29.42
N SER A 21 -19.94 15.63 -28.39
CA SER A 21 -19.58 15.95 -27.01
C SER A 21 -18.19 15.39 -26.76
N LEU A 22 -17.22 16.24 -26.42
CA LEU A 22 -16.03 15.78 -25.71
C LEU A 22 -16.52 15.22 -24.37
N ALA A 23 -16.58 13.91 -24.26
CA ALA A 23 -16.71 13.27 -22.97
C ALA A 23 -15.45 13.65 -22.17
N THR A 24 -15.66 14.44 -21.12
CA THR A 24 -14.74 14.52 -19.99
C THR A 24 -14.44 13.08 -19.57
N VAL A 25 -13.15 12.72 -19.51
CA VAL A 25 -12.75 11.52 -18.78
C VAL A 25 -12.89 11.88 -17.30
N ASP A 26 -14.13 11.88 -16.82
CA ASP A 26 -14.38 11.74 -15.40
C ASP A 26 -13.77 10.39 -15.01
N GLY A 27 -12.86 10.42 -14.05
CA GLY A 27 -12.33 9.23 -13.44
C GLY A 27 -13.49 8.40 -12.91
N ALA A 28 -13.85 7.36 -13.65
CA ALA A 28 -14.76 6.34 -13.17
C ALA A 28 -14.08 5.66 -11.98
N GLU A 29 -14.31 6.20 -10.80
CA GLU A 29 -14.28 5.46 -9.56
C GLU A 29 -15.24 4.30 -9.78
N ASN A 30 -14.70 3.11 -10.06
CA ASN A 30 -15.47 1.88 -10.06
C ASN A 30 -15.87 1.60 -8.61
N ALA A 31 -16.79 2.41 -8.07
CA ALA A 31 -17.50 2.10 -6.86
C ALA A 31 -18.20 0.77 -7.11
N HIS A 32 -17.74 -0.27 -6.42
CA HIS A 32 -18.35 -1.58 -6.46
C HIS A 32 -19.83 -1.40 -6.07
N SER A 33 -20.75 -1.55 -7.02
CA SER A 33 -22.18 -1.27 -6.86
C SER A 33 -22.92 -2.34 -6.03
N GLY A 34 -22.22 -2.97 -5.09
CA GLY A 34 -22.73 -4.00 -4.19
C GLY A 34 -22.47 -3.62 -2.73
N SER A 35 -23.10 -4.34 -1.80
CA SER A 35 -22.80 -4.20 -0.37
C SER A 35 -21.29 -4.37 -0.13
N PRO A 36 -20.66 -3.57 0.75
CA PRO A 36 -19.23 -3.67 1.03
C PRO A 36 -18.82 -5.10 1.38
N THR A 37 -17.75 -5.60 0.76
CA THR A 37 -17.17 -6.88 1.16
C THR A 37 -16.56 -6.77 2.56
N PRO A 38 -16.30 -7.88 3.27
CA PRO A 38 -15.57 -7.83 4.54
C PRO A 38 -14.20 -7.15 4.43
N LEU A 39 -13.54 -7.26 3.27
CA LEU A 39 -12.30 -6.54 3.00
C LEU A 39 -12.54 -5.03 2.89
N ASP A 40 -13.54 -4.59 2.12
CA ASP A 40 -13.88 -3.16 1.99
C ASP A 40 -14.24 -2.55 3.34
N ALA A 41 -15.03 -3.27 4.15
CA ALA A 41 -15.37 -2.87 5.51
C ALA A 41 -14.11 -2.76 6.39
N TYR A 42 -13.21 -3.74 6.35
CA TYR A 42 -11.99 -3.71 7.14
C TYR A 42 -11.03 -2.57 6.74
N MET A 43 -10.92 -2.31 5.43
CA MET A 43 -10.04 -1.29 4.86
C MET A 43 -10.54 0.15 5.08
N SER A 44 -11.85 0.35 5.09
CA SER A 44 -12.47 1.68 5.24
C SER A 44 -12.45 2.19 6.68
N LEU A 45 -12.32 1.30 7.68
CA LEU A 45 -12.24 1.71 9.07
C LEU A 45 -10.94 2.49 9.35
N PRO A 46 -11.00 3.73 9.86
CA PRO A 46 -9.80 4.42 10.34
C PRO A 46 -9.21 3.66 11.51
N ASP A 47 -7.89 3.69 11.63
CA ASP A 47 -7.18 3.08 12.75
C ASP A 47 -6.53 4.16 13.63
N PRO A 48 -6.92 4.28 14.91
CA PRO A 48 -6.41 5.34 15.78
C PRO A 48 -4.93 5.17 16.16
N TYR A 49 -4.34 3.99 15.89
CA TYR A 49 -2.92 3.74 16.16
C TYR A 49 -2.01 4.17 15.00
N TYR A 50 -2.56 4.43 13.81
CA TYR A 50 -1.77 4.80 12.65
C TYR A 50 -0.93 6.05 12.93
N SER A 51 0.38 5.90 12.83
CA SER A 51 1.36 6.96 13.03
C SER A 51 2.71 6.55 12.43
N TYR A 52 3.57 7.51 12.11
CA TYR A 52 4.92 7.21 11.66
C TYR A 52 5.91 8.30 12.08
N LYS A 53 7.19 7.92 12.16
CA LYS A 53 8.31 8.81 12.46
C LYS A 53 9.54 8.41 11.68
N LEU A 54 10.31 9.38 11.22
CA LEU A 54 11.63 9.13 10.64
C LEU A 54 12.56 8.57 11.75
N ALA A 55 13.15 7.41 11.50
CA ALA A 55 14.10 6.78 12.41
C ALA A 55 15.54 7.10 12.01
N SER A 56 15.86 7.02 10.72
CA SER A 56 17.17 7.39 10.18
C SER A 56 17.11 7.76 8.70
N HIS A 57 18.14 8.46 8.24
CA HIS A 57 18.35 8.83 6.84
C HIS A 57 19.78 8.45 6.44
N ILE A 58 19.92 7.89 5.25
CA ILE A 58 21.19 7.49 4.66
C ILE A 58 21.28 8.18 3.30
N ASP A 59 22.29 9.05 3.15
CA ASP A 59 22.63 9.66 1.88
C ASP A 59 23.56 8.71 1.11
N ASN A 60 23.03 8.10 0.04
CA ASN A 60 23.78 7.26 -0.87
C ASN A 60 24.00 8.01 -2.19
N ALA A 61 25.14 7.76 -2.85
CA ALA A 61 25.48 8.40 -4.12
C ALA A 61 24.38 8.28 -5.20
N ALA A 62 23.60 7.20 -5.18
CA ALA A 62 22.52 6.94 -6.14
C ALA A 62 21.12 7.32 -5.61
N ALA A 63 20.91 7.40 -4.30
CA ALA A 63 19.58 7.64 -3.71
C ALA A 63 19.63 8.21 -2.28
N ASP A 64 18.58 8.92 -1.88
CA ASP A 64 18.27 9.15 -0.46
C ASP A 64 17.44 8.00 0.09
N VAL A 65 17.86 7.44 1.22
CA VAL A 65 17.16 6.32 1.88
C VAL A 65 16.64 6.78 3.23
N TYR A 66 15.34 6.64 3.45
CA TYR A 66 14.68 7.01 4.70
C TYR A 66 14.13 5.76 5.38
N VAL A 67 14.59 5.49 6.60
CA VAL A 67 14.04 4.42 7.43
C VAL A 67 12.98 5.02 8.33
N ILE A 68 11.74 4.58 8.15
CA ILE A 68 10.57 5.11 8.84
C ILE A 68 10.02 4.05 9.78
N ASN A 69 9.87 4.41 11.06
CA ASN A 69 9.15 3.60 12.03
C ASN A 69 7.65 3.92 11.91
N MET A 70 6.85 2.96 11.47
CA MET A 70 5.43 3.13 11.22
C MET A 70 4.61 2.21 12.12
N THR A 71 3.67 2.76 12.89
CA THR A 71 2.58 1.98 13.48
C THR A 71 1.43 1.96 12.47
N SER A 72 1.01 0.78 12.03
CA SER A 72 -0.01 0.65 10.99
C SER A 72 -1.42 0.60 11.56
N LEU A 73 -1.67 -0.33 12.49
CA LEU A 73 -3.01 -0.64 12.96
C LEU A 73 -3.05 -1.41 14.28
N GLY A 74 -4.25 -1.50 14.86
CA GLY A 74 -4.59 -2.48 15.88
C GLY A 74 -5.08 -3.80 15.26
N TYR A 75 -4.55 -4.93 15.73
CA TYR A 75 -4.94 -6.27 15.31
C TYR A 75 -5.33 -7.14 16.51
N LEU A 76 -6.63 -7.47 16.57
CA LEU A 76 -7.25 -8.15 17.73
C LEU A 76 -7.04 -7.38 19.03
N THR A 77 -7.70 -7.82 20.09
CA THR A 77 -7.55 -7.21 21.42
C THR A 77 -6.31 -7.74 22.14
N PRO A 78 -5.77 -7.00 23.13
CA PRO A 78 -4.72 -7.51 24.01
C PRO A 78 -5.08 -8.80 24.77
N ALA A 79 -6.38 -9.10 24.92
CA ALA A 79 -6.87 -10.34 25.51
C ALA A 79 -6.81 -11.53 24.54
N GLN A 80 -6.68 -11.29 23.24
CA GLN A 80 -6.69 -12.32 22.19
C GLN A 80 -5.29 -12.57 21.61
N SER A 81 -4.45 -11.53 21.55
CA SER A 81 -3.12 -11.56 20.94
C SER A 81 -2.11 -10.83 21.83
N ASN A 82 -0.91 -11.38 21.97
CA ASN A 82 0.20 -10.67 22.61
C ASN A 82 0.81 -9.57 21.72
N ARG A 83 0.37 -9.44 20.47
CA ARG A 83 0.76 -8.38 19.53
C ARG A 83 -0.47 -7.65 18.99
N PRO A 84 -1.17 -6.87 19.86
CA PRO A 84 -2.39 -6.19 19.48
C PRO A 84 -2.14 -4.92 18.64
N ILE A 85 -0.93 -4.37 18.64
CA ILE A 85 -0.55 -3.17 17.89
C ILE A 85 0.58 -3.53 16.93
N TRP A 86 0.41 -3.19 15.64
CA TRP A 86 1.35 -3.56 14.59
C TRP A 86 2.29 -2.40 14.25
N THR A 87 3.58 -2.69 14.30
CA THR A 87 4.65 -1.73 13.96
C THR A 87 5.54 -2.27 12.86
N HIS A 88 6.08 -1.39 12.03
CA HIS A 88 6.80 -1.75 10.83
C HIS A 88 8.01 -0.85 10.64
N THR A 89 9.00 -1.40 9.95
CA THR A 89 10.10 -0.63 9.38
C THR A 89 9.81 -0.46 7.90
N LEU A 90 9.57 0.78 7.49
CA LEU A 90 9.34 1.16 6.10
C LEU A 90 10.62 1.83 5.57
N THR A 91 11.31 1.17 4.65
CA THR A 91 12.51 1.72 4.00
C THR A 91 12.09 2.38 2.69
N LEU A 92 12.11 3.72 2.62
CA LEU A 92 11.77 4.51 1.45
C LEU A 92 13.03 4.94 0.70
N VAL A 93 13.10 4.68 -0.60
CA VAL A 93 14.24 5.00 -1.46
C VAL A 93 13.82 6.00 -2.52
N VAL A 94 14.44 7.18 -2.48
CA VAL A 94 14.22 8.27 -3.45
C VAL A 94 15.50 8.42 -4.29
N PRO A 95 15.48 8.02 -5.57
CA PRO A 95 16.69 8.04 -6.40
C PRO A 95 17.11 9.47 -6.75
N LYS A 96 18.41 9.76 -6.80
CA LYS A 96 18.92 11.12 -7.13
C LYS A 96 18.53 11.57 -8.54
N ASN A 97 18.27 10.62 -9.45
CA ASN A 97 17.83 10.88 -10.82
C ASN A 97 16.29 10.79 -11.00
N LEU A 98 15.52 10.96 -9.90
CA LEU A 98 14.06 10.90 -9.87
C LEU A 98 13.42 11.63 -11.06
N ASN A 99 12.56 10.92 -11.79
CA ASN A 99 11.71 11.54 -12.80
C ASN A 99 10.42 12.02 -12.12
N THR A 100 10.36 13.33 -11.85
CA THR A 100 9.21 13.96 -11.18
C THR A 100 7.93 13.99 -12.03
N GLN A 101 7.94 13.47 -13.26
CA GLN A 101 6.71 13.23 -14.04
C GLN A 101 6.07 11.87 -13.74
N ILE A 102 6.79 10.94 -13.10
CA ILE A 102 6.26 9.65 -12.69
C ILE A 102 5.43 9.82 -11.43
N ARG A 103 4.12 9.53 -11.53
CA ARG A 103 3.14 9.57 -10.43
C ARG A 103 2.90 8.20 -9.79
N ARG A 104 3.86 7.29 -9.94
CA ARG A 104 3.79 5.90 -9.45
C ARG A 104 5.02 5.60 -8.62
N ALA A 105 4.82 4.82 -7.58
CA ALA A 105 5.88 4.24 -6.76
C ALA A 105 5.57 2.76 -6.56
N SER A 106 6.59 1.99 -6.20
CA SER A 106 6.44 0.55 -5.94
C SER A 106 6.67 0.27 -4.47
N LEU A 107 5.86 -0.63 -3.92
CA LEU A 107 5.99 -1.13 -2.55
C LEU A 107 6.31 -2.63 -2.60
N LEU A 108 7.46 -2.99 -2.07
CA LEU A 108 7.78 -4.37 -1.69
C LEU A 108 7.23 -4.60 -0.28
N ILE A 109 6.65 -5.77 -0.04
CA ILE A 109 6.17 -6.21 1.28
C ILE A 109 6.99 -7.44 1.64
N ASN A 110 7.73 -7.40 2.74
CA ASN A 110 8.70 -8.43 3.07
C ASN A 110 8.76 -8.71 4.58
N GLY A 111 9.20 -9.93 4.93
CA GLY A 111 9.54 -10.43 6.27
C GLY A 111 8.44 -10.30 7.34
N GLY A 112 8.28 -11.27 8.23
CA GLY A 112 7.33 -11.09 9.35
C GLY A 112 7.95 -10.58 10.66
N ASP A 113 9.24 -10.82 10.87
CA ASP A 113 9.81 -10.72 12.22
C ASP A 113 9.88 -9.26 12.75
N ASN A 114 9.25 -9.04 13.90
CA ASN A 114 9.20 -7.78 14.60
C ASN A 114 10.04 -7.78 15.90
N LEU A 115 11.23 -8.38 15.84
CA LEU A 115 12.21 -8.36 16.94
C LEU A 115 13.32 -7.31 16.75
N GLN A 116 13.51 -6.80 15.53
CA GLN A 116 14.56 -5.84 15.19
C GLN A 116 13.97 -4.63 14.44
N PRO A 117 13.46 -3.61 15.16
CA PRO A 117 12.91 -2.42 14.52
C PRO A 117 14.00 -1.48 13.99
N ASN A 118 13.66 -0.73 12.94
CA ASN A 118 14.47 0.38 12.38
C ASN A 118 15.78 -0.05 11.72
N ILE A 119 15.89 -1.31 11.32
CA ILE A 119 17.01 -1.77 10.49
C ILE A 119 16.60 -1.61 9.01
N PRO A 120 17.44 -0.99 8.16
CA PRO A 120 17.17 -0.92 6.72
C PRO A 120 16.97 -2.31 6.12
N SER A 121 16.21 -2.38 5.03
CA SER A 121 15.99 -3.62 4.28
C SER A 121 17.31 -4.34 3.97
N ALA A 122 17.31 -5.67 4.12
CA ALA A 122 18.42 -6.50 3.63
C ALA A 122 18.59 -6.39 2.10
N ASP A 123 17.51 -6.03 1.39
CA ASP A 123 17.46 -5.87 -0.06
C ASP A 123 17.74 -4.42 -0.49
N LEU A 124 18.30 -3.57 0.39
CA LEU A 124 18.48 -2.13 0.14
C LEU A 124 19.24 -1.83 -1.16
N ASN A 125 20.28 -2.60 -1.48
CA ASN A 125 21.05 -2.39 -2.72
C ASN A 125 20.19 -2.62 -3.97
N ASP A 126 19.31 -3.63 -3.94
CA ASP A 126 18.40 -3.92 -5.05
C ASP A 126 17.32 -2.84 -5.17
N LEU A 127 16.79 -2.34 -4.04
CA LEU A 127 15.85 -1.23 -4.03
C LEU A 127 16.48 0.06 -4.62
N ILE A 128 17.74 0.36 -4.28
CA ILE A 128 18.49 1.49 -4.84
C ILE A 128 18.72 1.30 -6.35
N LEU A 129 19.12 0.11 -6.78
CA LEU A 129 19.31 -0.18 -8.19
C LEU A 129 18.02 -0.03 -8.99
N ILE A 130 16.94 -0.68 -8.53
CA ILE A 130 15.64 -0.65 -9.21
C ILE A 130 15.12 0.79 -9.28
N SER A 131 15.10 1.52 -8.15
CA SER A 131 14.65 2.92 -8.12
C SER A 131 15.45 3.82 -9.07
N SER A 132 16.77 3.63 -9.15
CA SER A 132 17.64 4.41 -10.03
C SER A 132 17.38 4.11 -11.52
N VAL A 133 17.13 2.84 -11.87
CA VAL A 133 16.84 2.41 -13.25
C VAL A 133 15.45 2.86 -13.69
N THR A 134 14.43 2.68 -12.83
CA THR A 134 13.05 3.10 -13.13
C THR A 134 12.85 4.61 -12.97
N ARG A 135 13.80 5.28 -12.31
CA ARG A 135 13.74 6.71 -11.94
C ARG A 135 12.50 7.03 -11.13
N SER A 136 12.05 6.08 -10.31
CA SER A 136 10.84 6.16 -9.50
C SER A 136 11.15 5.81 -8.06
N ILE A 137 10.28 6.25 -7.15
CA ILE A 137 10.39 5.94 -5.72
C ILE A 137 10.08 4.44 -5.52
N MET A 138 10.88 3.80 -4.67
CA MET A 138 10.67 2.43 -4.19
C MET A 138 10.50 2.49 -2.67
N ALA A 139 9.74 1.55 -2.12
CA ALA A 139 9.74 1.30 -0.68
C ALA A 139 9.70 -0.19 -0.38
N ASP A 140 10.22 -0.57 0.78
CA ASP A 140 10.09 -1.89 1.36
C ASP A 140 9.43 -1.79 2.74
N LEU A 141 8.26 -2.42 2.88
CA LEU A 141 7.52 -2.57 4.12
C LEU A 141 7.89 -3.89 4.77
N MET A 142 8.67 -3.82 5.84
CA MET A 142 9.05 -4.99 6.60
C MET A 142 8.03 -5.33 7.70
N GLN A 143 8.14 -6.54 8.25
CA GLN A 143 7.46 -6.98 9.49
C GLN A 143 5.95 -7.24 9.29
N VAL A 144 5.63 -7.84 8.15
CA VAL A 144 4.31 -8.29 7.69
C VAL A 144 4.36 -9.81 7.44
N PRO A 145 3.64 -10.64 8.23
CA PRO A 145 2.81 -10.30 9.38
C PRO A 145 3.66 -9.90 10.59
N ASN A 146 3.12 -9.12 11.54
CA ASN A 146 3.89 -8.59 12.67
C ASN A 146 4.23 -9.66 13.74
N GLN A 147 5.17 -10.56 13.41
CA GLN A 147 5.37 -11.84 14.10
C GLN A 147 6.62 -11.82 15.00
N PRO A 148 6.84 -12.86 15.83
CA PRO A 148 5.94 -13.98 16.13
C PRO A 148 4.74 -13.55 16.98
N ILE A 149 3.58 -14.20 16.81
CA ILE A 149 2.34 -13.94 17.56
C ILE A 149 1.99 -15.13 18.44
N VAL A 150 1.61 -14.87 19.70
CA VAL A 150 0.99 -15.83 20.61
C VAL A 150 -0.48 -15.46 20.77
N PHE A 151 -1.36 -16.39 20.41
CA PHE A 151 -2.80 -16.22 20.58
C PHE A 151 -3.25 -16.80 21.92
N ALA A 152 -4.11 -16.07 22.64
CA ALA A 152 -4.59 -16.49 23.95
C ALA A 152 -5.45 -17.77 23.91
N ASN A 153 -6.14 -18.00 22.80
CA ASN A 153 -6.98 -19.18 22.57
C ASN A 153 -6.22 -20.34 21.91
N ASP A 154 -4.92 -20.21 21.70
CA ASP A 154 -4.09 -21.32 21.27
C ASP A 154 -3.78 -22.21 22.47
N PRO A 155 -4.29 -23.45 22.55
CA PRO A 155 -4.06 -24.33 23.69
C PRO A 155 -2.58 -24.69 23.89
N LEU A 156 -1.77 -24.54 22.83
CA LEU A 156 -0.33 -24.77 22.88
C LEU A 156 0.48 -23.50 23.19
N HIS A 157 -0.18 -22.33 23.23
CA HIS A 157 0.43 -21.02 23.41
C HIS A 157 1.73 -20.82 22.60
N MET A 158 1.73 -21.31 21.35
CA MET A 158 2.92 -21.29 20.52
C MET A 158 3.21 -19.88 20.01
N LYS A 159 4.51 -19.55 19.90
CA LYS A 159 4.96 -18.40 19.12
C LYS A 159 4.84 -18.76 17.64
N ARG A 160 3.75 -18.32 17.01
CA ARG A 160 3.44 -18.63 15.60
C ARG A 160 4.07 -17.60 14.69
N SER A 161 4.48 -18.05 13.51
CA SER A 161 5.03 -17.22 12.43
C SER A 161 4.43 -17.66 11.09
N GLU A 162 4.41 -16.78 10.09
CA GLU A 162 4.12 -17.08 8.68
C GLU A 162 2.84 -17.91 8.45
N ASP A 163 3.01 -19.10 7.87
CA ASP A 163 1.97 -20.05 7.55
C ASP A 163 1.30 -20.65 8.79
N ASP A 164 2.00 -20.78 9.92
CA ASP A 164 1.38 -21.17 11.20
C ASP A 164 0.35 -20.15 11.67
N ILE A 165 0.65 -18.84 11.52
CA ILE A 165 -0.32 -17.78 11.83
C ILE A 165 -1.51 -17.88 10.88
N THR A 166 -1.25 -18.05 9.59
CA THR A 166 -2.29 -18.19 8.57
C THR A 166 -3.20 -19.38 8.87
N ALA A 167 -2.63 -20.57 9.06
CA ALA A 167 -3.39 -21.78 9.36
C ALA A 167 -4.22 -21.63 10.65
N PHE A 168 -3.63 -21.07 11.72
CA PHE A 168 -4.32 -20.87 12.98
C PHE A 168 -5.51 -19.92 12.86
N THR A 169 -5.31 -18.78 12.20
CA THR A 169 -6.34 -17.74 12.04
C THR A 169 -7.48 -18.17 11.12
N TRP A 170 -7.18 -18.86 10.02
CA TRP A 170 -8.21 -19.45 9.15
C TRP A 170 -9.00 -20.55 9.85
N ARG A 171 -8.34 -21.41 10.65
CA ARG A 171 -9.03 -22.40 11.48
C ARG A 171 -9.97 -21.74 12.48
N TYR A 172 -9.54 -20.65 13.12
CA TYR A 172 -10.39 -19.88 14.02
C TYR A 172 -11.63 -19.34 13.27
N PHE A 173 -11.43 -18.71 12.12
CA PHE A 173 -12.53 -18.21 11.30
C PHE A 173 -13.54 -19.31 10.96
N MET A 174 -13.09 -20.44 10.39
CA MET A 174 -13.97 -21.54 9.99
C MET A 174 -14.77 -22.13 11.15
N ASN A 175 -14.17 -22.21 12.34
CA ASN A 175 -14.84 -22.77 13.52
C ASN A 175 -15.84 -21.82 14.19
N ASN A 176 -15.70 -20.51 14.00
CA ASN A 176 -16.50 -19.49 14.70
C ASN A 176 -17.40 -18.67 13.78
N THR A 177 -17.26 -18.78 12.45
CA THR A 177 -18.00 -17.95 11.48
C THR A 177 -19.53 -18.09 11.59
N LYS A 178 -20.05 -19.25 12.03
CA LYS A 178 -21.49 -19.45 12.21
C LYS A 178 -22.04 -18.73 13.44
N GLN A 179 -21.25 -18.65 14.51
CA GLN A 179 -21.67 -18.07 15.78
C GLN A 179 -21.37 -16.56 15.86
N GLN A 180 -20.30 -16.12 15.22
CA GLN A 180 -19.79 -14.75 15.30
C GLN A 180 -19.32 -14.25 13.92
N PRO A 181 -20.20 -14.20 12.90
CA PRO A 181 -19.79 -13.88 11.53
C PRO A 181 -19.09 -12.51 11.41
N ASP A 182 -19.56 -11.51 12.15
CA ASP A 182 -19.03 -10.13 12.08
C ASP A 182 -17.69 -9.91 12.80
N ASP A 183 -17.26 -10.87 13.61
CA ASP A 183 -16.01 -10.81 14.38
C ASP A 183 -15.00 -11.87 13.95
N ALA A 184 -15.46 -13.06 13.56
CA ALA A 184 -14.60 -14.18 13.19
C ALA A 184 -13.70 -13.84 12.00
N TYR A 185 -14.19 -13.09 11.02
CA TYR A 185 -13.39 -12.74 9.84
C TYR A 185 -12.20 -11.83 10.19
N LYS A 186 -12.31 -11.01 11.25
CA LYS A 186 -11.24 -10.09 11.70
C LYS A 186 -9.99 -10.83 12.18
N TRP A 187 -10.11 -12.13 12.46
CA TRP A 187 -8.97 -12.98 12.80
C TRP A 187 -8.13 -13.33 11.58
N ILE A 188 -8.66 -13.30 10.36
CA ILE A 188 -7.92 -13.67 9.16
C ILE A 188 -6.73 -12.70 8.99
N ILE A 189 -5.52 -13.24 9.13
CA ILE A 189 -4.28 -12.45 9.20
C ILE A 189 -4.02 -11.63 7.92
N GLN A 190 -4.56 -12.03 6.77
CA GLN A 190 -4.43 -11.29 5.52
C GLN A 190 -5.05 -9.89 5.59
N LEU A 191 -6.05 -9.67 6.43
CA LEU A 191 -6.71 -8.36 6.58
C LEU A 191 -5.77 -7.30 7.17
N PRO A 192 -5.16 -7.49 8.36
CA PRO A 192 -4.18 -6.55 8.87
C PRO A 192 -2.92 -6.47 7.99
N MET A 193 -2.49 -7.57 7.34
CA MET A 193 -1.37 -7.50 6.39
C MET A 193 -1.68 -6.55 5.23
N ALA A 194 -2.83 -6.70 4.58
CA ALA A 194 -3.20 -5.83 3.47
C ALA A 194 -3.41 -4.37 3.95
N LYS A 195 -3.99 -4.17 5.13
CA LYS A 195 -4.19 -2.82 5.68
C LYS A 195 -2.88 -2.16 6.10
N SER A 196 -1.87 -2.91 6.54
CA SER A 196 -0.52 -2.37 6.75
C SER A 196 0.12 -1.89 5.44
N ALA A 197 -0.11 -2.58 4.33
CA ALA A 197 0.35 -2.14 3.01
C ALA A 197 -0.35 -0.84 2.57
N LYS A 198 -1.66 -0.72 2.79
CA LYS A 198 -2.39 0.55 2.57
C LYS A 198 -1.76 1.70 3.35
N TYR A 199 -1.53 1.52 4.66
CA TYR A 199 -0.93 2.57 5.48
C TYR A 199 0.53 2.87 5.13
N ALA A 200 1.28 1.90 4.60
CA ALA A 200 2.59 2.16 4.03
C ALA A 200 2.50 3.08 2.80
N LEU A 201 1.56 2.82 1.89
CA LEU A 201 1.31 3.69 0.73
C LEU A 201 0.90 5.11 1.16
N ASP A 202 -0.01 5.23 2.15
CA ASP A 202 -0.41 6.52 2.74
C ASP A 202 0.82 7.26 3.31
N THR A 203 1.69 6.54 4.02
CA THR A 203 2.94 7.07 4.58
C THR A 203 3.91 7.52 3.50
N MET A 204 4.12 6.71 2.46
CA MET A 204 4.97 7.06 1.31
C MET A 204 4.49 8.36 0.67
N GLN A 205 3.18 8.49 0.42
CA GLN A 205 2.61 9.66 -0.21
C GLN A 205 2.75 10.91 0.69
N SER A 206 2.39 10.79 1.97
CA SER A 206 2.52 11.91 2.91
C SER A 206 3.96 12.38 3.05
N PHE A 207 4.90 11.44 3.28
CA PHE A 207 6.31 11.76 3.50
C PHE A 207 6.97 12.38 2.27
N THR A 208 6.70 11.83 1.08
CA THR A 208 7.30 12.35 -0.17
C THR A 208 6.71 13.69 -0.58
N ASN A 209 5.42 13.93 -0.32
CA ASN A 209 4.80 15.24 -0.53
C ASN A 209 5.42 16.32 0.36
N ASP A 210 5.87 15.99 1.57
CA ASP A 210 6.57 16.94 2.44
C ASP A 210 8.02 17.15 2.03
N LEU A 211 8.69 16.10 1.55
CA LEU A 211 10.08 16.13 1.11
C LEU A 211 10.30 16.92 -0.19
N LEU A 212 9.39 16.80 -1.16
CA LEU A 212 9.53 17.32 -2.52
C LEU A 212 8.86 18.69 -2.74
N LYS A 213 8.54 19.42 -1.66
CA LYS A 213 7.98 20.77 -1.73
C LYS A 213 8.96 21.78 -2.32
#